data_AF-Q80ZN2-F1
#
_entry.id   AF-Q80ZN2-F1
#
_cell.length_a   1.000
_cell.length_b   1.000
_cell.length_c   1.000
_cell.angle_alpha   90.00
_cell.angle_beta   90.00
_cell.angle_gamma   90.00
#
_symmetry.space_group_name_H-M   'P 1'
#
loop_
_entity.id
_entity.type
_entity.pdbx_description
1 polymer ?
#
loop_
_entity_poly.entity_id
_entity_poly.type
_entity_poly.pdbx_seq_one_letter_code
_entity_poly.pdbx_strand_id
1 'polypeptide(L)'
;MARAQALVLALTFQFCAPETETPAAGCTFEEASDPVVPCEFSQAQYDDFQWEQVRIHPGTRTPEDLPHGAYLMVNASAPVPRSWR
;
A
#
# COMPACT_ATOMS: atom_id res chain seq x y z
N MET A 1 -43.30 17.38 -21.42
CA MET A 1 -42.46 16.26 -21.89
C MET A 1 -40.98 16.42 -21.52
N ALA A 2 -40.40 17.62 -21.57
CA ALA A 2 -38.99 17.85 -21.19
C ALA A 2 -38.62 17.46 -19.75
N ARG A 3 -39.53 17.65 -18.78
CA ARG A 3 -39.30 17.31 -17.36
C ARG A 3 -39.16 15.80 -17.10
N ALA A 4 -39.94 14.97 -17.81
CA ALA A 4 -39.87 13.52 -17.67
C ALA A 4 -38.56 12.97 -18.25
N GLN A 5 -38.10 13.53 -19.37
CA GLN A 5 -36.82 13.17 -19.98
C GLN A 5 -35.64 13.53 -19.08
N ALA A 6 -35.65 14.73 -18.47
CA ALA A 6 -34.61 15.14 -17.52
C ALA A 6 -34.55 14.23 -16.28
N LEU A 7 -35.71 13.77 -15.79
CA LEU A 7 -35.77 12.86 -14.65
C LEU A 7 -35.20 11.48 -14.98
N VAL A 8 -35.52 10.94 -16.16
CA VAL A 8 -35.00 9.65 -16.65
C VAL A 8 -33.48 9.69 -16.81
N LEU A 9 -32.94 10.77 -17.39
CA LEU A 9 -31.49 10.97 -17.53
C LEU A 9 -30.78 11.02 -16.16
N ALA A 10 -31.35 11.70 -15.17
CA ALA A 10 -30.78 11.76 -13.82
C ALA A 10 -30.77 10.39 -13.12
N LEU A 11 -31.85 9.62 -13.26
CA LEU A 11 -31.97 8.27 -12.69
C LEU A 11 -30.99 7.27 -13.33
N THR A 12 -30.73 7.37 -14.64
CA THR A 12 -29.72 6.52 -15.31
C THR A 12 -28.28 6.85 -14.92
N PHE A 13 -27.98 8.10 -14.58
CA PHE A 13 -26.65 8.50 -14.09
C PHE A 13 -26.38 8.00 -12.67
N GLN A 14 -27.40 7.92 -11.83
CA GLN A 14 -27.27 7.44 -10.44
C GLN A 14 -27.06 5.91 -10.38
N PHE A 15 -27.58 5.14 -11.33
CA PHE A 15 -27.42 3.68 -11.37
C PHE A 15 -26.15 3.20 -12.09
N CYS A 16 -25.50 4.05 -12.89
CA CYS A 16 -24.24 3.76 -13.58
C CYS A 16 -23.01 4.36 -12.89
N ALA A 17 -23.14 4.91 -11.68
CA ALA A 17 -21.99 5.08 -10.82
C ALA A 17 -21.71 3.71 -10.19
N PRO A 18 -20.78 2.90 -10.73
CA PRO A 18 -20.27 1.81 -9.91
C PRO A 18 -19.85 2.46 -8.61
N GLU A 19 -20.24 1.88 -7.47
CA GLU A 19 -19.56 2.12 -6.21
C GLU A 19 -18.10 1.81 -6.48
N THR A 20 -17.38 2.83 -6.91
CA THR A 20 -15.96 2.77 -7.15
C THR A 20 -15.43 2.92 -5.74
N GLU A 21 -15.58 1.86 -4.95
CA GLU A 21 -14.55 1.46 -4.01
C GLU A 21 -13.29 1.35 -4.87
N THR A 22 -12.67 2.51 -5.10
CA THR A 22 -11.25 2.57 -5.31
C THR A 22 -10.71 1.74 -4.15
N PRO A 23 -10.07 0.58 -4.40
CA PRO A 23 -9.44 -0.15 -3.31
C PRO A 23 -8.57 0.87 -2.60
N ALA A 24 -8.84 1.08 -1.31
CA ALA A 24 -8.12 2.08 -0.54
C ALA A 24 -6.63 1.85 -0.80
N ALA A 25 -5.94 2.83 -1.37
CA ALA A 25 -4.54 2.73 -1.78
C ALA A 25 -3.61 2.73 -0.55
N GLY A 26 -3.82 1.77 0.34
CA GLY A 26 -3.13 1.61 1.60
C GLY A 26 -2.75 0.15 1.79
N CYS A 27 -1.52 -0.08 2.19
CA CYS A 27 -1.04 -1.39 2.60
C CYS A 27 -0.74 -1.33 4.08
N THR A 28 -1.43 -2.14 4.88
CA THR A 28 -1.11 -2.31 6.30
C THR A 28 0.10 -3.21 6.50
N PHE A 29 0.57 -3.87 5.43
CA PHE A 29 1.66 -4.85 5.44
C PHE A 29 1.41 -6.07 6.33
N GLU A 30 0.25 -6.18 7.00
CA GLU A 30 -0.12 -7.29 7.88
C GLU A 30 -0.53 -8.56 7.10
N GLU A 31 -0.99 -8.42 5.85
CA GLU A 31 -1.23 -9.58 4.99
C GLU A 31 0.09 -10.05 4.37
N ALA A 32 0.31 -11.36 4.26
CA ALA A 32 1.37 -11.90 3.42
C ALA A 32 0.97 -11.76 1.95
N SER A 33 0.84 -10.51 1.48
CA SER A 33 0.89 -10.21 0.06
C SER A 33 2.18 -10.81 -0.52
N ASP A 34 2.17 -11.22 -1.79
CA ASP A 34 3.36 -11.73 -2.47
C ASP A 34 4.59 -10.88 -2.07
N PRO A 35 5.64 -11.48 -1.48
CA PRO A 35 6.79 -10.73 -0.98
C PRO A 35 7.51 -9.95 -2.09
N VAL A 36 7.25 -10.27 -3.36
CA VAL A 36 7.77 -9.57 -4.53
C VAL A 36 7.01 -8.26 -4.81
N VAL A 37 5.72 -8.16 -4.45
CA VAL A 37 4.90 -6.97 -4.73
C VAL A 37 3.88 -6.72 -3.60
N PRO A 38 4.29 -6.12 -2.47
CA PRO A 38 3.37 -5.82 -1.38
C PRO A 38 2.31 -4.81 -1.83
N CYS A 39 1.04 -5.22 -1.90
CA CYS A 39 -0.11 -4.38 -2.24
C CYS A 39 0.14 -3.45 -3.46
N GLU A 40 0.85 -3.92 -4.49
CA GLU A 40 1.22 -3.13 -5.69
C GLU A 40 2.25 -1.99 -5.48
N PHE A 41 2.86 -1.88 -4.30
CA PHE A 41 4.01 -1.01 -4.09
C PHE A 41 5.27 -1.64 -4.69
N SER A 42 6.03 -0.84 -5.44
CA SER A 42 7.33 -1.22 -5.99
C SER A 42 8.41 -0.24 -5.53
N GLN A 43 9.65 -0.74 -5.41
CA GLN A 43 10.80 0.07 -5.06
C GLN A 43 11.62 0.40 -6.31
N ALA A 44 12.23 1.59 -6.32
CA ALA A 44 13.18 1.91 -7.36
C ALA A 44 14.43 1.04 -7.18
N GLN A 45 14.81 0.27 -8.19
CA GLN A 45 16.21 -0.08 -8.38
C GLN A 45 16.96 1.22 -8.72
N TYR A 46 18.24 1.43 -8.45
CA TYR A 46 19.02 2.63 -8.85
C TYR A 46 18.86 3.87 -7.97
N ASP A 47 18.05 3.85 -6.92
CA ASP A 47 18.30 4.75 -5.78
C ASP A 47 19.35 4.13 -4.83
N ASP A 48 19.74 4.88 -3.81
CA ASP A 48 20.87 4.58 -2.94
C ASP A 48 20.51 3.74 -1.71
N PHE A 49 19.22 3.44 -1.50
CA PHE A 49 18.73 2.60 -0.41
C PHE A 49 17.51 1.80 -0.83
N GLN A 50 17.22 0.73 -0.08
CA GLN A 50 16.00 -0.05 -0.26
C GLN A 50 15.27 -0.12 1.08
N TRP A 51 13.95 -0.21 1.02
CA TRP A 51 13.08 -0.41 2.16
C TRP A 51 13.04 -1.92 2.45
N GLU A 52 13.01 -2.26 3.74
CA GLU A 52 12.86 -3.62 4.23
C GLU A 52 11.46 -3.78 4.83
N GLN A 53 10.78 -4.89 4.52
CA GLN A 53 9.53 -5.22 5.21
C GLN A 53 9.84 -5.88 6.55
N VAL A 54 9.49 -5.20 7.63
CA VAL A 54 9.63 -5.70 9.00
C VAL A 54 8.29 -6.22 9.47
N ARG A 55 8.32 -7.38 10.15
CA ARG A 55 7.12 -8.02 10.68
C ARG A 55 7.41 -8.60 12.06
N ILE A 56 6.88 -7.93 13.07
CA ILE A 56 7.13 -8.25 14.47
C ILE A 56 5.79 -8.61 15.12
N HIS A 57 5.63 -9.89 15.41
CA HIS A 57 4.42 -10.40 16.04
C HIS A 57 4.33 -9.94 17.51
N PRO A 58 3.11 -9.76 18.05
CA PRO A 58 2.93 -9.55 19.47
C PRO A 58 3.56 -10.67 20.29
N GLY A 59 4.27 -10.33 21.37
CA GLY A 59 4.89 -11.29 22.28
C GLY A 59 6.26 -11.84 21.84
N THR A 60 6.79 -11.44 20.68
CA THR A 60 8.20 -11.68 20.36
C THR A 60 9.09 -10.64 21.05
N ARG A 61 10.32 -11.01 21.41
CA ARG A 61 11.30 -10.03 21.92
C ARG A 61 11.79 -9.17 20.75
N THR A 62 11.62 -7.86 20.85
CA THR A 62 12.07 -6.89 19.85
C THR A 62 13.37 -6.21 20.23
N PRO A 63 14.14 -5.72 19.25
CA PRO A 63 15.09 -4.63 19.49
C PRO A 63 14.38 -3.45 20.16
N GLU A 64 15.03 -2.78 21.13
CA GLU A 64 14.40 -1.69 21.90
C GLU A 64 13.94 -0.51 21.04
N ASP A 65 14.51 -0.38 19.84
CA ASP A 65 14.27 0.69 18.89
C ASP A 65 13.17 0.39 17.87
N LEU A 66 12.57 -0.81 17.89
CA LEU A 66 11.58 -1.24 16.88
C LEU A 66 10.19 -1.51 17.47
N PRO A 67 9.11 -0.96 16.89
CA PRO A 67 7.74 -1.25 17.30
C PRO A 67 7.26 -2.64 16.84
N HIS A 68 6.23 -3.17 17.49
CA HIS A 68 5.50 -4.34 17.00
C HIS A 68 4.60 -4.00 15.81
N GLY A 69 4.30 -4.99 14.97
CA GLY A 69 3.44 -4.88 13.79
C GLY A 69 4.18 -5.14 12.48
N ALA A 70 3.51 -4.85 11.36
CA ALA A 70 4.08 -4.94 10.02
C ALA A 70 4.22 -3.55 9.37
N TYR A 71 5.42 -3.24 8.87
CA TYR A 71 5.73 -1.93 8.29
C TYR A 71 6.93 -2.00 7.35
N LEU A 72 7.10 -0.97 6.52
CA LEU A 72 8.31 -0.75 5.73
C LEU A 72 9.27 0.13 6.51
N MET A 73 10.55 -0.21 6.49
CA MET A 73 11.62 0.45 7.25
C MET A 73 12.81 0.74 6.34
N VAL A 74 13.51 1.86 6.59
CA VAL A 74 14.85 2.10 6.05
C VAL A 74 15.84 1.99 7.20
N ASN A 75 16.75 1.02 7.11
CA ASN A 75 17.82 0.90 8.09
C ASN A 75 18.96 1.88 7.76
N ALA A 76 18.93 3.07 8.35
CA ALA A 76 19.96 4.10 8.12
C ALA A 76 21.36 3.74 8.65
N SER A 77 21.49 2.67 9.43
CA SER A 77 22.78 2.15 9.88
C SER A 77 23.38 1.13 8.90
N ALA A 78 22.60 0.64 7.93
CA ALA A 78 23.04 -0.36 6.97
C ALA A 78 24.05 0.24 5.96
N PRO A 79 25.09 -0.50 5.58
CA PRO A 79 25.99 -0.06 4.50
C PRO A 79 25.27 -0.05 3.15
N VAL A 80 25.53 0.95 2.30
CA VAL A 80 25.07 0.95 0.90
C VAL A 80 25.52 -0.34 0.20
N PRO A 81 24.61 -1.10 -0.43
CA PRO A 81 24.96 -2.38 -1.05
C PRO A 81 26.07 -2.20 -2.08
N ARG A 82 27.03 -3.13 -2.11
CA ARG A 82 28.23 -3.03 -2.97
C ARG A 82 27.92 -3.04 -4.48
N SER A 83 26.73 -3.48 -4.88
CA SER A 83 26.26 -3.49 -6.27
C SER A 83 26.00 -2.09 -6.86
N TRP A 84 25.96 -1.06 -6.03
CA TRP A 84 25.67 0.33 -6.42
C TRP A 84 26.93 1.22 -6.45
N ARG A 85 28.12 0.61 -6.39
CA ARG A 85 29.42 1.29 -6.39
C ARG A 85 30.22 0.99 -7.65
#